data_AF-A0A916QYW9-F1
#
_entry.id   AF-A0A916QYW9-F1
#
_cell.length_a   1.000
_cell.length_b   1.000
_cell.length_c   1.000
_cell.angle_alpha   90.00
_cell.angle_beta   90.00
_cell.angle_gamma   90.00
#
_symmetry.space_group_name_H-M   'P 1'
#
loop_
_entity.id
_entity.type
_entity.pdbx_description
1 polymer ?
#
loop_
_entity_poly.entity_id
_entity_poly.type
_entity_poly.pdbx_seq_one_letter_code
_entity_poly.pdbx_strand_id
1 'polypeptide(L)'
;MKIKEISKLNIFYGHSKIIKDYCGYPLKKPLPILIAHGLNNLYKLDDEHFNEFLFDYWVWNEEVRQFNINLYKISPENIYNFGAPFIYLADEYLSDFDNTEPQGTIAFPSHLNPGRPVDEWYDEYAQLLKDLPEEFQPITVSLHPYDISKGLHQVFQKYGFTTVTCSPLVLENYQEIKKNPGVFWKYYNHGGPYFLDHFLKLCKGKKYATSNKIAAASYYSAYLGLRFFIYHGNQPGHLLRQEQNFTPEENEEYRKIKSFFSMENLEQAINSEMQRELAQEKLGVQYKQGKKELRYFLERLFNSRKYVQRQYEQQTELEKAKAEISRLKQDLETTGIEEQPKVVEIEVLNVIKSLKESDLLLANSLDRPKRGKSSNQGKLNIAGWVFGKNSPVVAIEIISEGKVLQKLEMNVPRPDVIKSYPEASVAKNCGFETNLSISELPQVVDIGLEAVLANEKRASIGYISIRHQSNVSGSNGIVLTKVEERLKRADFRLQEIKQKIQV
;
A
#
# COMPACT_ATOMS: atom_id res chain seq x y z
N MET A 1 2.72 -16.23 -14.71
CA MET A 1 2.35 -17.36 -13.82
C MET A 1 2.61 -16.92 -12.38
N LYS A 2 1.64 -17.04 -11.46
CA LYS A 2 1.81 -16.55 -10.08
C LYS A 2 2.62 -17.55 -9.25
N ILE A 3 3.79 -17.13 -8.75
CA ILE A 3 4.64 -17.94 -7.87
C ILE A 3 4.01 -17.94 -6.48
N LYS A 4 3.88 -19.12 -5.87
CA LYS A 4 3.39 -19.28 -4.50
C LYS A 4 4.55 -19.53 -3.55
N GLU A 5 4.56 -18.86 -2.39
CA GLU A 5 5.60 -18.98 -1.37
C GLU A 5 5.03 -18.86 0.04
N ILE A 6 5.55 -19.67 0.97
CA ILE A 6 5.20 -19.60 2.40
C ILE A 6 5.59 -18.25 3.03
N SER A 7 6.59 -17.58 2.46
CA SER A 7 7.00 -16.24 2.87
C SER A 7 7.22 -15.34 1.65
N LYS A 8 6.78 -14.09 1.75
CA LYS A 8 7.05 -13.06 0.72
C LYS A 8 8.54 -12.82 0.54
N LEU A 9 9.32 -13.08 1.58
CA LEU A 9 10.76 -13.01 1.54
C LEU A 9 11.28 -13.84 0.36
N ASN A 10 10.91 -15.11 0.21
CA ASN A 10 11.37 -15.94 -0.90
C ASN A 10 11.09 -15.36 -2.32
N ILE A 11 10.15 -14.42 -2.45
CA ILE A 11 9.81 -13.77 -3.73
C ILE A 11 10.77 -12.60 -4.02
N PHE A 12 11.31 -11.93 -3.00
CA PHE A 12 12.19 -10.78 -3.20
C PHE A 12 13.43 -11.16 -4.01
N TYR A 13 13.82 -10.22 -4.87
CA TYR A 13 14.90 -10.36 -5.85
C TYR A 13 14.77 -11.55 -6.82
N GLY A 14 13.64 -12.27 -6.82
CA GLY A 14 13.43 -13.46 -7.64
C GLY A 14 14.01 -14.75 -7.06
N HIS A 15 14.47 -14.78 -5.81
CA HIS A 15 15.14 -15.93 -5.20
C HIS A 15 14.40 -17.27 -5.41
N SER A 16 13.11 -17.32 -5.09
CA SER A 16 12.27 -18.50 -5.28
C SER A 16 12.18 -18.94 -6.74
N LYS A 17 12.09 -17.99 -7.68
CA LYS A 17 11.97 -18.29 -9.10
C LYS A 17 13.25 -18.93 -9.61
N ILE A 18 14.39 -18.32 -9.30
CA ILE A 18 15.72 -18.81 -9.68
C ILE A 18 15.91 -20.25 -9.23
N ILE A 19 15.67 -20.52 -7.94
CA ILE A 19 15.84 -21.88 -7.39
C ILE A 19 14.89 -22.87 -8.07
N LYS A 20 13.63 -22.49 -8.27
CA LYS A 20 12.62 -23.36 -8.88
C LYS A 20 12.92 -23.68 -10.33
N ASP A 21 13.34 -22.68 -11.11
CA ASP A 21 13.71 -22.89 -12.51
C ASP A 21 14.98 -23.74 -12.62
N TYR A 22 16.00 -23.46 -11.80
CA TYR A 22 17.26 -24.20 -11.80
C TYR A 22 17.07 -25.71 -11.57
N CYS A 23 16.27 -26.10 -10.57
CA CYS A 23 16.08 -27.51 -10.22
C CYS A 23 14.77 -28.14 -10.75
N GLY A 24 13.97 -27.39 -11.52
CA GLY A 24 12.68 -27.85 -12.04
C GLY A 24 11.61 -28.06 -10.96
N TYR A 25 11.67 -27.29 -9.87
CA TYR A 25 10.65 -27.34 -8.81
C TYR A 25 9.38 -26.59 -9.23
N PRO A 26 8.16 -27.13 -9.02
CA PRO A 26 6.93 -26.52 -9.53
C PRO A 26 6.72 -25.09 -9.01
N LEU A 27 6.53 -24.12 -9.92
CA LEU A 27 6.31 -22.70 -9.57
C LEU A 27 5.13 -22.46 -8.61
N LYS A 28 4.11 -23.32 -8.67
CA LYS A 28 2.92 -23.27 -7.81
C LYS A 28 3.11 -23.93 -6.44
N LYS A 29 4.18 -24.70 -6.24
CA LYS A 29 4.51 -25.33 -4.96
C LYS A 29 5.46 -24.39 -4.21
N PRO A 30 5.20 -24.00 -2.95
CA PRO A 30 6.07 -23.10 -2.22
C PRO A 30 7.36 -23.82 -1.81
N LEU A 31 8.44 -23.06 -1.65
CA LEU A 31 9.65 -23.63 -1.06
C LEU A 31 9.39 -23.95 0.42
N PRO A 32 9.77 -25.14 0.91
CA PRO A 32 9.61 -25.53 2.31
C PRO A 32 10.71 -24.94 3.21
N ILE A 33 11.34 -23.86 2.79
CA ILE A 33 12.55 -23.30 3.38
C ILE A 33 12.56 -21.79 3.13
N LEU A 34 13.04 -21.02 4.10
CA LEU A 34 13.15 -19.57 4.00
C LEU A 34 14.56 -19.18 3.58
N ILE A 35 14.68 -18.42 2.49
CA ILE A 35 15.97 -18.02 1.92
C ILE A 35 16.43 -16.70 2.51
N ALA A 36 17.69 -16.64 2.97
CA ALA A 36 18.34 -15.40 3.41
C ALA A 36 18.35 -14.33 2.29
N HIS A 37 18.14 -13.08 2.68
CA HIS A 37 17.76 -11.97 1.78
C HIS A 37 18.90 -11.12 1.25
N GLY A 38 20.10 -11.44 1.68
CA GLY A 38 21.26 -10.59 1.52
C GLY A 38 22.34 -11.04 2.49
N LEU A 39 23.58 -10.77 2.13
CA LEU A 39 24.62 -10.52 3.11
C LEU A 39 24.35 -9.11 3.65
N ASN A 40 23.36 -8.95 4.52
CA ASN A 40 23.28 -7.73 5.33
C ASN A 40 24.30 -7.92 6.46
N ASN A 41 25.05 -6.85 6.75
CA ASN A 41 26.30 -6.89 7.53
C ASN A 41 26.15 -7.29 9.01
N LEU A 42 24.97 -7.72 9.44
CA LEU A 42 24.75 -8.37 10.73
C LEU A 42 24.71 -9.90 10.62
N TYR A 43 24.74 -10.48 9.42
CA TYR A 43 24.44 -11.89 9.19
C TYR A 43 23.07 -12.35 9.72
N LYS A 44 22.25 -11.46 10.29
CA LYS A 44 20.98 -11.77 10.94
C LYS A 44 19.92 -12.13 9.91
N LEU A 45 19.31 -13.28 10.11
CA LEU A 45 17.97 -13.56 9.65
C LEU A 45 17.03 -12.47 10.22
N ASP A 46 16.54 -11.58 9.35
CA ASP A 46 15.88 -10.29 9.65
C ASP A 46 14.87 -10.32 10.83
N ASP A 47 15.21 -9.76 11.99
CA ASP A 47 14.50 -9.88 13.29
C ASP A 47 12.97 -9.62 13.25
N GLU A 48 12.47 -8.81 12.31
CA GLU A 48 11.06 -8.37 12.31
C GLU A 48 10.06 -9.38 11.69
N HIS A 49 10.55 -10.42 11.00
CA HIS A 49 9.68 -11.37 10.28
C HIS A 49 9.88 -12.84 10.69
N PHE A 50 10.82 -13.12 11.59
CA PHE A 50 11.13 -14.45 12.09
C PHE A 50 10.40 -14.66 13.42
N ASN A 51 9.08 -14.44 13.40
CA ASN A 51 8.26 -15.02 14.44
C ASN A 51 8.29 -16.53 14.24
N GLU A 52 8.92 -17.17 15.23
CA GLU A 52 8.93 -18.59 15.53
C GLU A 52 9.96 -19.45 14.78
N PHE A 53 10.63 -20.31 15.55
CA PHE A 53 11.56 -21.38 15.17
C PHE A 53 10.92 -22.49 14.32
N LEU A 54 9.91 -22.15 13.51
CA LEU A 54 9.08 -23.06 12.74
C LEU A 54 9.67 -23.41 11.37
N PHE A 55 10.62 -22.64 10.87
CA PHE A 55 11.12 -22.79 9.51
C PHE A 55 12.46 -23.50 9.44
N ASP A 56 12.67 -24.18 8.32
CA ASP A 56 14.00 -24.48 7.84
C ASP A 56 14.55 -23.23 7.12
N TYR A 57 15.85 -22.96 7.26
CA TYR A 57 16.51 -21.77 6.75
C TYR A 57 17.58 -22.11 5.73
N TRP A 58 17.64 -21.33 4.66
CA TRP A 58 18.67 -21.39 3.64
C TRP A 58 19.56 -20.15 3.78
N VAL A 59 20.80 -20.36 4.18
CA VAL A 59 21.84 -19.33 4.26
C VAL A 59 22.93 -19.58 3.22
N TRP A 60 23.76 -18.57 3.00
CA TRP A 60 24.67 -18.57 1.85
C TRP A 60 26.05 -19.14 2.17
N ASN A 61 26.54 -19.03 3.40
CA ASN A 61 27.86 -19.56 3.76
C ASN A 61 27.88 -20.01 5.24
N GLU A 62 28.99 -20.63 5.66
CA GLU A 62 29.07 -21.25 6.99
C GLU A 62 29.20 -20.22 8.11
N GLU A 63 29.83 -19.09 7.84
CA GLU A 63 29.93 -17.97 8.78
C GLU A 63 28.52 -17.46 9.15
N VAL A 64 27.69 -17.18 8.15
CA VAL A 64 26.27 -16.79 8.34
C VAL A 64 25.53 -17.89 9.10
N ARG A 65 25.77 -19.16 8.76
CA ARG A 65 25.11 -20.29 9.41
C ARG A 65 25.43 -20.36 10.90
N GLN A 66 26.71 -20.37 11.25
CA GLN A 66 27.17 -20.46 12.64
C GLN A 66 26.73 -19.24 13.45
N PHE A 67 26.81 -18.06 12.86
CA PHE A 67 26.34 -16.83 13.48
C PHE A 67 24.86 -16.94 13.89
N ASN A 68 23.97 -17.36 12.98
CA ASN A 68 22.54 -17.48 13.29
C ASN A 68 22.21 -18.64 14.23
N ILE A 69 22.94 -19.76 14.16
CA ILE A 69 22.82 -20.84 15.15
C ILE A 69 23.11 -20.29 16.54
N ASN A 70 24.20 -19.53 16.69
CA ASN A 70 24.63 -19.03 17.98
C ASN A 70 23.74 -17.92 18.52
N LEU A 71 23.36 -16.98 17.67
CA LEU A 71 22.55 -15.83 18.04
C LEU A 71 21.11 -16.24 18.39
N TYR A 72 20.47 -16.99 17.49
CA TYR A 72 19.05 -17.34 17.63
C TYR A 72 18.82 -18.71 18.27
N LYS A 73 19.86 -19.50 18.56
CA LYS A 73 19.73 -20.88 19.07
C LYS A 73 18.94 -21.79 18.11
N ILE A 74 19.08 -21.55 16.81
CA ILE A 74 18.48 -22.38 15.77
C ILE A 74 19.15 -23.76 15.79
N SER A 75 18.35 -24.83 15.74
CA SER A 75 18.88 -26.18 15.59
C SER A 75 19.74 -26.28 14.32
N PRO A 76 20.97 -26.83 14.38
CA PRO A 76 21.79 -27.04 13.19
C PRO A 76 21.11 -27.85 12.08
N GLU A 77 20.10 -28.66 12.42
CA GLU A 77 19.30 -29.44 11.47
C GLU A 77 18.23 -28.62 10.73
N ASN A 78 18.00 -27.37 11.13
CA ASN A 78 17.00 -26.47 10.56
C ASN A 78 17.63 -25.32 9.78
N ILE A 79 18.96 -25.30 9.61
CA ILE A 79 19.66 -24.24 8.88
C ILE A 79 20.70 -24.86 7.96
N TYR A 80 20.54 -24.58 6.67
CA TYR A 80 21.26 -25.22 5.58
C TYR A 80 22.05 -24.19 4.81
N ASN A 81 23.27 -24.56 4.46
CA ASN A 81 24.15 -23.76 3.66
C ASN A 81 24.12 -24.28 2.22
N PHE A 82 23.56 -23.49 1.32
CA PHE A 82 23.38 -23.86 -0.08
C PHE A 82 23.80 -22.75 -1.05
N GLY A 83 24.55 -21.74 -0.57
CA GLY A 83 24.96 -20.62 -1.40
C GLY A 83 23.84 -19.64 -1.76
N ALA A 84 24.17 -18.48 -2.30
CA ALA A 84 23.18 -17.46 -2.68
C ALA A 84 22.38 -17.90 -3.91
N PRO A 85 21.05 -17.64 -4.01
CA PRO A 85 20.29 -17.92 -5.23
C PRO A 85 20.91 -17.34 -6.49
N PHE A 86 21.58 -16.19 -6.39
CA PHE A 86 22.28 -15.55 -7.49
C PHE A 86 23.25 -16.49 -8.25
N ILE A 87 24.01 -17.35 -7.56
CA ILE A 87 24.97 -18.26 -8.23
C ILE A 87 24.26 -19.36 -9.04
N TYR A 88 23.00 -19.68 -8.71
CA TYR A 88 22.20 -20.64 -9.47
C TYR A 88 21.69 -20.05 -10.78
N LEU A 89 21.58 -18.73 -10.84
CA LEU A 89 21.24 -17.98 -12.04
C LEU A 89 22.50 -17.65 -12.86
N ALA A 90 23.53 -17.09 -12.21
CA ALA A 90 24.66 -16.46 -12.87
C ALA A 90 25.54 -17.42 -13.68
N ASP A 91 25.73 -18.67 -13.25
CA ASP A 91 26.57 -19.66 -13.94
C ASP A 91 26.20 -19.85 -15.41
N GLU A 92 24.91 -19.79 -15.74
CA GLU A 92 24.42 -19.95 -17.12
C GLU A 92 24.79 -18.75 -18.01
N TYR A 93 25.23 -17.64 -17.43
CA TYR A 93 25.58 -16.39 -18.11
C TYR A 93 27.05 -15.99 -17.95
N LEU A 94 27.87 -16.69 -17.15
CA LEU A 94 29.26 -16.26 -16.89
C LEU A 94 30.08 -16.10 -18.18
N SER A 95 29.93 -17.01 -19.14
CA SER A 95 30.59 -16.93 -20.44
C SER A 95 30.24 -15.67 -21.24
N ASP A 96 29.08 -15.07 -21.00
CA ASP A 96 28.68 -13.83 -21.69
C ASP A 96 29.50 -12.61 -21.24
N PHE A 97 30.12 -12.68 -20.06
CA PHE A 97 30.95 -11.61 -19.51
C PHE A 97 32.40 -11.68 -20.00
N ASP A 98 32.85 -12.87 -20.43
CA ASP A 98 34.19 -13.07 -20.98
C ASP A 98 34.30 -12.61 -22.46
N ASN A 99 33.17 -12.52 -23.17
CA ASN A 99 33.12 -12.31 -24.62
C ASN A 99 32.96 -10.84 -25.06
N THR A 100 33.01 -9.88 -24.13
CA THR A 100 32.83 -8.45 -24.43
C THR A 100 34.00 -7.65 -23.89
N GLU A 101 34.57 -6.71 -24.66
CA GLU A 101 35.50 -5.73 -24.11
C GLU A 101 34.73 -4.82 -23.12
N PRO A 102 34.99 -4.94 -21.81
CA PRO A 102 34.15 -4.29 -20.82
C PRO A 102 34.56 -2.81 -20.69
N GLN A 103 33.58 -1.91 -20.60
CA GLN A 103 33.80 -0.47 -20.51
C GLN A 103 32.84 0.23 -19.54
N GLY A 104 33.27 1.35 -18.97
CA GLY A 104 32.49 2.18 -18.05
C GLY A 104 32.11 1.49 -16.74
N THR A 105 31.19 2.15 -16.02
CA THR A 105 30.84 1.79 -14.64
C THR A 105 29.33 1.66 -14.46
N ILE A 106 28.91 0.71 -13.62
CA ILE A 106 27.56 0.70 -13.04
C ILE A 106 27.60 1.04 -11.56
N ALA A 107 26.83 2.06 -11.15
CA ALA A 107 26.74 2.50 -9.77
C ALA A 107 25.45 1.99 -9.12
N PHE A 108 25.54 1.50 -7.88
CA PHE A 108 24.44 1.03 -7.04
C PHE A 108 24.35 1.87 -5.76
N PRO A 109 23.76 3.08 -5.78
CA PRO A 109 23.62 3.90 -4.59
C PRO A 109 22.85 3.15 -3.49
N SER A 110 23.17 3.45 -2.22
CA SER A 110 22.39 2.96 -1.08
C SER A 110 20.93 3.43 -1.20
N HIS A 111 19.99 2.54 -0.99
CA HIS A 111 18.58 2.89 -1.11
C HIS A 111 17.95 3.30 0.22
N LEU A 112 16.86 4.05 0.14
CA LEU A 112 16.01 4.34 1.30
C LEU A 112 15.32 3.06 1.78
N ASN A 113 15.14 2.95 3.09
CA ASN A 113 14.20 2.00 3.67
C ASN A 113 12.80 2.66 3.72
N PRO A 114 11.72 1.91 3.41
CA PRO A 114 10.37 2.42 3.56
C PRO A 114 10.12 2.99 4.96
N GLY A 115 9.67 4.24 5.04
CA GLY A 115 9.41 4.93 6.31
C GLY A 115 10.53 5.85 6.82
N ARG A 116 11.67 5.96 6.11
CA ARG A 116 12.72 6.95 6.43
C ARG A 116 12.60 8.23 5.57
N PRO A 117 13.00 9.41 6.11
CA PRO A 117 13.03 10.65 5.33
C PRO A 117 14.07 10.58 4.20
N VAL A 118 13.87 11.43 3.19
CA VAL A 118 14.83 11.60 2.08
C VAL A 118 15.97 12.48 2.58
N ASP A 119 17.20 11.98 2.51
CA ASP A 119 18.40 12.69 2.95
C ASP A 119 19.10 13.42 1.77
N GLU A 120 19.90 14.44 2.07
CA GLU A 120 20.58 15.31 1.07
C GLU A 120 21.76 14.66 0.35
N TRP A 121 22.22 13.48 0.79
CA TRP A 121 23.45 12.84 0.30
C TRP A 121 23.39 12.39 -1.17
N TYR A 122 22.21 12.25 -1.78
CA TYR A 122 22.07 11.79 -3.17
C TYR A 122 22.69 12.77 -4.17
N ASP A 123 22.57 14.08 -3.94
CA ASP A 123 23.15 15.10 -4.83
C ASP A 123 24.67 15.13 -4.70
N GLU A 124 25.19 15.08 -3.46
CA GLU A 124 26.62 14.93 -3.18
C GLU A 124 27.21 13.68 -3.82
N TYR A 125 26.52 12.54 -3.70
CA TYR A 125 26.98 11.30 -4.31
C TYR A 125 26.94 11.33 -5.83
N ALA A 126 25.94 11.99 -6.43
CA ALA A 126 25.91 12.21 -7.87
C ALA A 126 27.09 13.07 -8.35
N GLN A 127 27.44 14.13 -7.60
CA GLN A 127 28.62 14.95 -7.90
C GLN A 127 29.91 14.13 -7.80
N LEU A 128 30.08 13.32 -6.74
CA LEU A 128 31.23 12.43 -6.60
C LEU A 128 31.37 11.49 -7.81
N LEU A 129 30.28 10.83 -8.22
CA LEU A 129 30.31 9.96 -9.40
C LEU A 129 30.73 10.73 -10.66
N LYS A 130 30.35 12.01 -10.78
CA LYS A 130 30.67 12.83 -11.95
C LYS A 130 32.16 13.19 -11.99
N ASP A 131 32.77 13.32 -10.82
CA ASP A 131 34.19 13.66 -10.67
C ASP A 131 35.11 12.44 -10.80
N LEU A 132 34.56 11.23 -10.99
CA LEU A 132 35.36 10.03 -11.26
C LEU A 132 36.17 10.20 -12.57
N PRO A 133 37.43 9.72 -12.60
CA PRO A 133 38.29 9.79 -13.78
C PRO A 133 37.64 9.22 -15.06
N GLU A 134 38.11 9.67 -16.22
CA GLU A 134 37.57 9.29 -17.53
C GLU A 134 37.52 7.78 -17.76
N GLU A 135 38.47 7.01 -17.19
CA GLU A 135 38.49 5.55 -17.30
C GLU A 135 37.25 4.85 -16.70
N PHE A 136 36.57 5.49 -15.75
CA PHE A 136 35.34 4.98 -15.11
C PHE A 136 34.08 5.39 -15.88
N GLN A 137 34.21 6.30 -16.85
CA GLN A 137 33.11 6.75 -17.68
C GLN A 137 32.87 5.78 -18.86
N PRO A 138 31.64 5.69 -19.39
CA PRO A 138 30.41 6.31 -18.89
C PRO A 138 29.85 5.58 -17.66
N ILE A 139 29.20 6.34 -16.78
CA ILE A 139 28.53 5.81 -15.58
C ILE A 139 27.03 5.61 -15.83
N THR A 140 26.52 4.43 -15.46
CA THR A 140 25.09 4.12 -15.39
C THR A 140 24.67 3.92 -13.94
N VAL A 141 23.65 4.62 -13.47
CA VAL A 141 23.20 4.54 -12.06
C VAL A 141 21.97 3.63 -11.95
N SER A 142 22.13 2.47 -11.32
CA SER A 142 21.04 1.53 -11.03
C SER A 142 20.45 1.79 -9.65
N LEU A 143 19.30 2.45 -9.60
CA LEU A 143 18.60 2.76 -8.35
C LEU A 143 17.65 1.64 -7.93
N HIS A 144 17.45 1.52 -6.62
CA HIS A 144 16.42 0.65 -6.08
C HIS A 144 15.03 1.17 -6.49
N PRO A 145 14.05 0.29 -6.80
CA PRO A 145 12.74 0.73 -7.26
C PRO A 145 12.00 1.64 -6.28
N TYR A 146 12.25 1.48 -4.98
CA TYR A 146 11.69 2.40 -3.98
C TYR A 146 12.22 3.83 -4.13
N ASP A 147 13.51 4.01 -4.43
CA ASP A 147 14.10 5.33 -4.65
C ASP A 147 13.55 5.96 -5.93
N ILE A 148 13.30 5.15 -6.96
CA ILE A 148 12.58 5.58 -8.16
C ILE A 148 11.20 6.13 -7.79
N SER A 149 10.44 5.43 -6.92
CA SER A 149 9.12 5.88 -6.46
C SER A 149 9.15 7.24 -5.74
N LYS A 150 10.31 7.61 -5.19
CA LYS A 150 10.56 8.91 -4.53
C LYS A 150 11.13 9.98 -5.47
N GLY A 151 11.36 9.65 -6.75
CA GLY A 151 11.91 10.59 -7.74
C GLY A 151 13.42 10.75 -7.70
N LEU A 152 14.15 9.92 -6.95
CA LEU A 152 15.58 10.12 -6.71
C LEU A 152 16.47 9.86 -7.94
N HIS A 153 15.97 9.13 -8.93
CA HIS A 153 16.64 9.01 -10.23
C HIS A 153 16.83 10.36 -10.91
N GLN A 154 15.91 11.31 -10.71
CA GLN A 154 15.98 12.62 -11.35
C GLN A 154 17.18 13.43 -10.86
N VAL A 155 17.66 13.17 -9.63
CA VAL A 155 18.89 13.76 -9.09
C VAL A 155 20.08 13.36 -9.97
N PHE A 156 20.27 12.06 -10.23
CA PHE A 156 21.38 11.59 -11.07
C PHE A 156 21.22 12.00 -12.54
N GLN A 157 20.00 12.08 -13.06
CA GLN A 157 19.75 12.57 -14.43
C GLN A 157 20.17 14.02 -14.62
N LYS A 158 20.00 14.88 -13.61
CA LYS A 158 20.48 16.28 -13.63
C LYS A 158 22.00 16.37 -13.81
N TYR A 159 22.74 15.37 -13.31
CA TYR A 159 24.19 15.26 -13.49
C TYR A 159 24.61 14.62 -14.83
N GLY A 160 23.64 14.23 -15.68
CA GLY A 160 23.89 13.66 -17.00
C GLY A 160 23.98 12.13 -17.02
N PHE A 161 23.69 11.45 -15.90
CA PHE A 161 23.77 9.99 -15.86
C PHE A 161 22.56 9.31 -16.48
N THR A 162 22.82 8.20 -17.17
CA THR A 162 21.79 7.20 -17.49
C THR A 162 21.34 6.51 -16.21
N THR A 163 20.05 6.60 -15.90
CA THR A 163 19.46 5.94 -14.72
C THR A 163 18.64 4.72 -15.11
N VAL A 164 18.87 3.62 -14.41
CA VAL A 164 18.19 2.33 -14.61
C VAL A 164 17.72 1.76 -13.28
N THR A 165 16.97 0.66 -13.33
CA THR A 165 16.59 -0.09 -12.13
C THR A 165 16.36 -1.56 -12.49
N CYS A 166 16.57 -2.46 -11.54
CA CYS A 166 16.30 -3.90 -11.72
C CYS A 166 14.79 -4.23 -11.78
N SER A 167 13.91 -3.23 -11.62
CA SER A 167 12.46 -3.34 -11.86
C SER A 167 11.99 -2.30 -12.88
N PRO A 168 12.26 -2.50 -14.19
CA PRO A 168 12.07 -1.47 -15.23
C PRO A 168 10.67 -0.88 -15.28
N LEU A 169 9.63 -1.70 -15.03
CA LEU A 169 8.25 -1.26 -14.94
C LEU A 169 8.02 -0.14 -13.92
N VAL A 170 8.80 -0.08 -12.84
CA VAL A 170 8.69 0.99 -11.83
C VAL A 170 9.20 2.33 -12.38
N LEU A 171 10.28 2.30 -13.18
CA LEU A 171 10.80 3.49 -13.83
C LEU A 171 9.90 3.95 -14.98
N GLU A 172 9.47 3.02 -15.83
CA GLU A 172 8.55 3.29 -16.95
C GLU A 172 7.22 3.90 -16.48
N ASN A 173 6.71 3.47 -15.33
CA ASN A 173 5.43 3.94 -14.77
C ASN A 173 5.62 4.94 -13.61
N TYR A 174 6.79 5.59 -13.51
CA TYR A 174 7.08 6.53 -12.43
C TYR A 174 6.03 7.65 -12.31
N GLN A 175 5.56 8.20 -13.44
CA GLN A 175 4.56 9.29 -13.42
C GLN A 175 3.22 8.86 -12.81
N GLU A 176 2.80 7.61 -13.04
CA GLU A 176 1.60 7.06 -12.41
C GLU A 176 1.84 6.83 -10.91
N ILE A 177 2.98 6.24 -10.55
CA ILE A 177 3.37 5.99 -9.16
C ILE A 177 3.45 7.30 -8.37
N LYS A 178 3.97 8.38 -8.97
CA LYS A 178 4.04 9.71 -8.35
C LYS A 178 2.64 10.26 -8.04
N LYS A 179 1.67 10.08 -8.96
CA LYS A 179 0.28 10.54 -8.79
C LYS A 179 -0.50 9.65 -7.81
N ASN A 180 -0.21 8.34 -7.81
CA ASN A 180 -0.87 7.36 -6.96
C ASN A 180 0.17 6.40 -6.36
N PRO A 181 0.79 6.75 -5.22
CA PRO A 181 1.82 5.90 -4.59
C PRO A 181 1.37 4.46 -4.29
N GLY A 182 0.06 4.24 -4.15
CA GLY A 182 -0.52 2.91 -3.90
C GLY A 182 -0.26 1.90 -5.02
N VAL A 183 -0.05 2.35 -6.27
CA VAL A 183 0.23 1.44 -7.40
C VAL A 183 1.68 0.97 -7.48
N PHE A 184 2.59 1.50 -6.65
CA PHE A 184 3.99 1.06 -6.61
C PHE A 184 4.12 -0.47 -6.50
N TRP A 185 3.39 -1.07 -5.56
CA TRP A 185 3.46 -2.51 -5.30
C TRP A 185 2.94 -3.35 -6.48
N LYS A 186 2.05 -2.82 -7.31
CA LYS A 186 1.59 -3.48 -8.54
C LYS A 186 2.77 -3.67 -9.51
N TYR A 187 3.53 -2.61 -9.77
CA TYR A 187 4.66 -2.64 -10.69
C TYR A 187 5.86 -3.39 -10.12
N TYR A 188 6.19 -3.13 -8.85
CA TYR A 188 7.30 -3.81 -8.17
C TYR A 188 7.10 -5.32 -8.10
N ASN A 189 5.91 -5.79 -7.69
CA ASN A 189 5.65 -7.24 -7.58
C ASN A 189 5.59 -7.94 -8.94
N HIS A 190 5.26 -7.24 -10.02
CA HIS A 190 5.24 -7.82 -11.37
C HIS A 190 6.67 -8.06 -11.89
N GLY A 191 7.59 -7.11 -11.66
CA GLY A 191 8.99 -7.23 -12.06
C GLY A 191 9.88 -8.02 -11.08
N GLY A 192 9.46 -8.12 -9.81
CA GLY A 192 10.22 -8.72 -8.72
C GLY A 192 10.82 -10.11 -9.01
N PRO A 193 10.09 -11.04 -9.65
CA PRO A 193 10.63 -12.36 -9.99
C PRO A 193 11.85 -12.34 -10.92
N TYR A 194 12.09 -11.26 -11.65
CA TYR A 194 13.18 -11.11 -12.64
C TYR A 194 14.24 -10.09 -12.21
N PHE A 195 14.24 -9.69 -10.93
CA PHE A 195 15.12 -8.62 -10.47
C PHE A 195 16.59 -8.94 -10.71
N LEU A 196 17.05 -10.14 -10.32
CA LEU A 196 18.45 -10.54 -10.52
C LEU A 196 18.78 -10.87 -11.99
N ASP A 197 17.80 -11.29 -12.79
CA ASP A 197 17.97 -11.37 -14.25
C ASP A 197 18.29 -9.99 -14.85
N HIS A 198 17.57 -8.95 -14.41
CA HIS A 198 17.86 -7.58 -14.82
C HIS A 198 19.20 -7.09 -14.27
N PHE A 199 19.56 -7.45 -13.03
CA PHE A 199 20.88 -7.14 -12.48
C PHE A 199 22.00 -7.67 -13.39
N LEU A 200 21.94 -8.95 -13.80
CA LEU A 200 22.90 -9.55 -14.73
C LEU A 200 22.98 -8.76 -16.05
N LYS A 201 21.83 -8.46 -16.65
CA LYS A 201 21.76 -7.70 -17.91
C LYS A 201 22.35 -6.30 -17.79
N LEU A 202 22.14 -5.62 -16.66
CA LEU A 202 22.65 -4.27 -16.42
C LEU A 202 24.17 -4.25 -16.17
N CYS A 203 24.72 -5.32 -15.59
CA CYS A 203 26.16 -5.47 -15.38
C CYS A 203 26.90 -5.90 -16.65
N LYS A 204 26.23 -6.53 -17.62
CA LYS A 204 26.85 -7.01 -18.85
C LYS A 204 27.57 -5.88 -19.61
N GLY A 205 28.81 -6.12 -20.00
CA GLY A 205 29.66 -5.14 -20.72
C GLY A 205 30.25 -4.02 -19.85
N LYS A 206 30.01 -4.01 -18.54
CA LYS A 206 30.60 -3.04 -17.61
C LYS A 206 31.96 -3.53 -17.12
N LYS A 207 32.94 -2.62 -17.03
CA LYS A 207 34.26 -2.93 -16.46
C LYS A 207 34.29 -2.79 -14.95
N TYR A 208 33.62 -1.75 -14.46
CA TYR A 208 33.60 -1.42 -13.04
C TYR A 208 32.18 -1.45 -12.48
N ALA A 209 32.09 -1.68 -11.17
CA ALA A 209 30.88 -1.47 -10.41
C ALA A 209 31.21 -0.66 -9.15
N THR A 210 30.30 0.19 -8.70
CA THR A 210 30.53 0.99 -7.49
C THR A 210 29.29 1.18 -6.62
N SER A 211 29.50 1.47 -5.35
CA SER A 211 28.46 1.85 -4.39
C SER A 211 29.06 2.71 -3.27
N ASN A 212 28.22 3.47 -2.57
CA ASN A 212 28.58 4.13 -1.32
C ASN A 212 28.47 3.21 -0.09
N LYS A 213 28.12 1.93 -0.26
CA LYS A 213 28.13 0.91 0.81
C LYS A 213 28.47 -0.49 0.29
N ILE A 214 28.91 -1.37 1.19
CA ILE A 214 28.97 -2.81 0.92
C ILE A 214 27.56 -3.40 1.05
N ALA A 215 27.16 -4.17 0.04
CA ALA A 215 25.92 -4.94 0.00
C ALA A 215 26.07 -6.16 -0.92
N ALA A 216 25.01 -6.96 -1.06
CA ALA A 216 25.00 -8.13 -1.95
C ALA A 216 25.43 -7.80 -3.40
N ALA A 217 25.09 -6.60 -3.91
CA ALA A 217 25.50 -6.13 -5.23
C ALA A 217 27.04 -6.06 -5.40
N SER A 218 27.80 -5.81 -4.33
CA SER A 218 29.26 -5.81 -4.34
C SER A 218 29.79 -7.19 -4.72
N TYR A 219 29.33 -8.22 -4.00
CA TYR A 219 29.72 -9.61 -4.25
C TYR A 219 29.18 -10.14 -5.57
N TYR A 220 27.94 -9.79 -5.95
CA TYR A 220 27.40 -10.17 -7.26
C TYR A 220 28.23 -9.57 -8.41
N SER A 221 28.63 -8.30 -8.32
CA SER A 221 29.45 -7.66 -9.35
C SER A 221 30.83 -8.31 -9.45
N ALA A 222 31.49 -8.52 -8.32
CA ALA A 222 32.80 -9.20 -8.27
C ALA A 222 32.72 -10.65 -8.78
N TYR A 223 31.64 -11.37 -8.48
CA TYR A 223 31.41 -12.72 -8.98
C TYR A 223 31.33 -12.79 -10.52
N LEU A 224 30.73 -11.77 -11.13
CA LEU A 224 30.64 -11.59 -12.59
C LEU A 224 31.94 -11.08 -13.22
N GLY A 225 32.98 -10.80 -12.43
CA GLY A 225 34.27 -10.30 -12.90
C GLY A 225 34.38 -8.78 -13.04
N LEU A 226 33.35 -8.02 -12.62
CA LEU A 226 33.45 -6.56 -12.57
C LEU A 226 34.38 -6.14 -11.43
N ARG A 227 35.21 -5.13 -11.68
CA ARG A 227 36.06 -4.53 -10.63
C ARG A 227 35.20 -3.65 -9.74
N PHE A 228 34.83 -4.17 -8.57
CA PHE A 228 33.98 -3.44 -7.65
C PHE A 228 34.81 -2.51 -6.76
N PHE A 229 34.32 -1.30 -6.52
CA PHE A 229 34.90 -0.39 -5.54
C PHE A 229 33.84 0.40 -4.78
N ILE A 230 34.14 0.70 -3.52
CA ILE A 230 33.36 1.59 -2.70
C ILE A 230 33.84 3.01 -2.97
N TYR A 231 32.87 3.86 -3.26
CA TYR A 231 33.10 5.29 -3.37
C TYR A 231 32.07 6.00 -2.53
N HIS A 232 32.50 6.54 -1.40
CA HIS A 232 31.69 7.38 -0.54
C HIS A 232 32.52 8.62 -0.25
N GLY A 233 31.97 9.81 -0.41
CA GLY A 233 32.65 11.02 0.07
C GLY A 233 32.57 11.11 1.59
N ASN A 234 32.43 12.33 2.10
CA ASN A 234 32.16 12.61 3.51
C ASN A 234 30.70 12.30 3.88
N GLN A 235 30.21 11.10 3.57
CA GLN A 235 28.83 10.73 3.86
C GLN A 235 28.55 10.77 5.36
N PRO A 236 27.35 11.22 5.77
CA PRO A 236 27.02 11.31 7.18
C PRO A 236 27.02 9.93 7.83
N GLY A 237 27.59 9.85 9.04
CA GLY A 237 27.85 8.59 9.75
C GLY A 237 26.60 7.73 10.00
N HIS A 238 25.39 8.28 9.87
CA HIS A 238 24.15 7.50 9.96
C HIS A 238 23.84 6.64 8.73
N LEU A 239 24.45 6.90 7.58
CA LEU A 239 24.45 5.99 6.42
C LEU A 239 25.51 4.90 6.59
N LEU A 240 26.52 5.17 7.41
CA LEU A 240 27.52 4.24 7.91
C LEU A 240 27.07 3.52 9.21
N ARG A 241 25.78 3.66 9.61
CA ARG A 241 25.15 3.12 10.85
C ARG A 241 25.36 1.62 11.12
N GLN A 242 25.95 0.91 10.17
CA GLN A 242 26.42 -0.44 10.33
C GLN A 242 27.28 -0.57 11.60
N GLU A 243 27.99 0.47 12.01
CA GLU A 243 28.85 0.43 13.20
C GLU A 243 28.13 0.49 14.58
N GLN A 244 26.85 0.89 14.65
CA GLN A 244 26.19 1.15 15.95
C GLN A 244 25.64 -0.10 16.64
N ASN A 245 25.47 -1.22 15.92
CA ASN A 245 24.89 -2.47 16.46
C ASN A 245 25.83 -3.67 16.34
N PHE A 246 27.08 -3.46 15.95
CA PHE A 246 28.09 -4.51 15.78
C PHE A 246 28.87 -4.71 17.06
N THR A 247 29.31 -5.95 17.29
CA THR A 247 30.40 -6.20 18.24
C THR A 247 31.69 -5.53 17.73
N PRO A 248 32.68 -5.29 18.60
CA PRO A 248 33.99 -4.78 18.18
C PRO A 248 34.64 -5.61 17.06
N GLU A 249 34.48 -6.94 17.10
CA GLU A 249 35.03 -7.88 16.11
C GLU A 249 34.32 -7.74 14.76
N GLU A 250 32.99 -7.67 14.74
CA GLU A 250 32.19 -7.45 13.53
C GLU A 250 32.54 -6.10 12.88
N ASN A 251 32.76 -5.07 13.71
CA ASN A 251 33.24 -3.76 13.25
C ASN A 251 34.64 -3.84 12.62
N GLU A 252 35.55 -4.63 13.19
CA GLU A 252 36.89 -4.80 12.65
C GLU A 252 36.86 -5.55 11.31
N GLU A 253 36.11 -6.64 11.20
CA GLU A 253 35.93 -7.36 9.94
C GLU A 253 35.29 -6.47 8.88
N TYR A 254 34.25 -5.74 9.25
CA TYR A 254 33.60 -4.80 8.33
C TYR A 254 34.57 -3.73 7.79
N ARG A 255 35.41 -3.16 8.66
CA ARG A 255 36.45 -2.20 8.23
C ARG A 255 37.48 -2.84 7.29
N LYS A 256 37.88 -4.10 7.54
CA LYS A 256 38.78 -4.84 6.64
C LYS A 256 38.17 -5.02 5.26
N ILE A 257 36.92 -5.48 5.18
CA ILE A 257 36.20 -5.66 3.90
C ILE A 257 35.99 -4.31 3.20
N LYS A 258 35.63 -3.26 3.95
CA LYS A 258 35.46 -1.91 3.41
C LYS A 258 36.76 -1.35 2.84
N SER A 259 37.87 -1.54 3.54
CA SER A 259 39.20 -1.14 3.07
C SER A 259 39.60 -1.92 1.81
N PHE A 260 39.30 -3.23 1.76
CA PHE A 260 39.58 -4.09 0.60
C PHE A 260 38.90 -3.62 -0.68
N PHE A 261 37.65 -3.16 -0.58
CA PHE A 261 36.92 -2.60 -1.73
C PHE A 261 37.13 -1.08 -1.91
N SER A 262 37.99 -0.41 -1.16
CA SER A 262 38.15 1.04 -1.29
C SER A 262 38.76 1.45 -2.64
N MET A 263 38.36 2.61 -3.16
CA MET A 263 38.91 3.15 -4.41
C MET A 263 40.42 3.42 -4.33
N GLU A 264 40.94 3.79 -3.15
CA GLU A 264 42.38 4.02 -2.92
C GLU A 264 43.19 2.73 -3.07
N ASN A 265 42.58 1.60 -2.69
CA ASN A 265 43.18 0.28 -2.87
C ASN A 265 42.80 -0.34 -4.21
N LEU A 266 42.19 0.39 -5.16
CA LEU A 266 41.76 -0.20 -6.43
C LEU A 266 42.95 -0.88 -7.13
N GLU A 267 44.16 -0.29 -7.09
CA GLU A 267 45.37 -0.89 -7.66
C GLU A 267 45.86 -2.18 -6.96
N GLN A 268 45.62 -2.33 -5.66
CA GLN A 268 45.88 -3.59 -4.93
C GLN A 268 44.71 -4.58 -5.06
N ALA A 269 43.50 -4.07 -5.19
CA ALA A 269 42.26 -4.80 -5.50
C ALA A 269 42.13 -5.11 -7.00
N ILE A 270 43.14 -4.78 -7.82
CA ILE A 270 43.19 -4.99 -9.28
C ILE A 270 43.11 -6.46 -9.63
N ASN A 271 43.47 -7.39 -8.73
CA ASN A 271 43.22 -8.78 -9.06
C ASN A 271 41.71 -9.05 -8.95
N SER A 272 41.00 -8.89 -10.07
CA SER A 272 39.60 -9.31 -10.25
C SER A 272 39.41 -10.76 -9.79
N GLU A 273 40.44 -11.58 -9.84
CA GLU A 273 40.46 -12.93 -9.29
C GLU A 273 40.28 -12.93 -7.76
N MET A 274 40.99 -12.09 -7.00
CA MET A 274 40.83 -12.02 -5.53
C MET A 274 39.44 -11.52 -5.13
N GLN A 275 38.91 -10.50 -5.80
CA GLN A 275 37.53 -10.06 -5.55
C GLN A 275 36.53 -11.16 -5.89
N ARG A 276 36.77 -11.91 -6.96
CA ARG A 276 35.94 -13.04 -7.38
C ARG A 276 36.03 -14.20 -6.40
N GLU A 277 37.21 -14.53 -5.87
CA GLU A 277 37.40 -15.54 -4.82
C GLU A 277 36.63 -15.18 -3.55
N LEU A 278 36.78 -13.94 -3.06
CA LEU A 278 36.01 -13.44 -1.92
C LEU A 278 34.50 -13.51 -2.19
N ALA A 279 34.07 -13.16 -3.40
CA ALA A 279 32.68 -13.28 -3.79
C ALA A 279 32.21 -14.75 -3.82
N GLN A 280 33.02 -15.67 -4.35
CA GLN A 280 32.71 -17.10 -4.36
C GLN A 280 32.56 -17.65 -2.93
N GLU A 281 33.43 -17.24 -2.01
CA GLU A 281 33.36 -17.60 -0.60
C GLU A 281 32.09 -17.04 0.05
N LYS A 282 31.88 -15.72 -0.02
CA LYS A 282 30.76 -15.06 0.67
C LYS A 282 29.41 -15.44 0.06
N LEU A 283 29.34 -15.72 -1.24
CA LEU A 283 28.15 -16.27 -1.91
C LEU A 283 28.00 -17.79 -1.76
N GLY A 284 29.00 -18.48 -1.19
CA GLY A 284 28.97 -19.90 -0.87
C GLY A 284 28.91 -20.84 -2.07
N VAL A 285 29.73 -20.57 -3.08
CA VAL A 285 29.82 -21.40 -4.29
C VAL A 285 30.15 -22.86 -3.96
N GLN A 286 31.01 -23.08 -2.97
CA GLN A 286 31.36 -24.42 -2.49
C GLN A 286 30.17 -25.22 -1.92
N TYR A 287 29.08 -24.54 -1.54
CA TYR A 287 27.87 -25.17 -0.97
C TYR A 287 26.75 -25.33 -2.00
N LYS A 288 26.95 -24.86 -3.24
CA LYS A 288 25.98 -24.94 -4.31
C LYS A 288 25.56 -26.40 -4.57
N GLN A 289 24.26 -26.63 -4.63
CA GLN A 289 23.70 -27.96 -4.87
C GLN A 289 23.49 -28.24 -6.36
N GLY A 290 23.69 -29.48 -6.76
CA GLY A 290 23.33 -29.94 -8.10
C GLY A 290 21.81 -29.91 -8.34
N LYS A 291 21.38 -29.82 -9.61
CA LYS A 291 19.97 -29.66 -9.99
C LYS A 291 19.09 -30.78 -9.40
N LYS A 292 19.54 -32.03 -9.44
CA LYS A 292 18.76 -33.20 -8.98
C LYS A 292 18.74 -33.31 -7.45
N GLU A 293 19.87 -33.06 -6.82
CA GLU A 293 20.09 -33.11 -5.38
C GLU A 293 19.24 -32.07 -4.67
N LEU A 294 19.24 -30.84 -5.21
CA LEU A 294 18.44 -29.75 -4.69
C LEU A 294 16.93 -30.03 -4.84
N ARG A 295 16.51 -30.54 -6.01
CA ARG A 295 15.11 -30.94 -6.25
C ARG A 295 14.66 -31.97 -5.22
N TYR A 296 15.44 -33.03 -5.05
CA TYR A 296 15.17 -34.10 -4.09
C TYR A 296 15.11 -33.58 -2.66
N PHE A 297 16.06 -32.74 -2.25
CA PHE A 297 16.08 -32.13 -0.93
C PHE A 297 14.79 -31.35 -0.64
N LEU A 298 14.40 -30.44 -1.55
CA LEU A 298 13.21 -29.61 -1.40
C LEU A 298 11.92 -30.43 -1.41
N GLU A 299 11.84 -31.52 -2.17
CA GLU A 299 10.67 -32.40 -2.14
C GLU A 299 10.57 -33.18 -0.84
N ARG A 300 11.68 -33.75 -0.38
CA ARG A 300 11.76 -34.47 0.89
C ARG A 300 11.41 -33.56 2.06
N LEU A 301 11.95 -32.35 2.08
CA LEU A 301 11.68 -31.37 3.13
C LEU A 301 10.21 -30.93 3.14
N PHE A 302 9.63 -30.66 1.96
CA PHE A 302 8.21 -30.33 1.86
C PHE A 302 7.32 -31.46 2.41
N ASN A 303 7.65 -32.71 2.11
CA ASN A 303 6.84 -33.86 2.55
C ASN A 303 7.02 -34.18 4.04
N SER A 304 8.18 -33.85 4.64
CA SER A 304 8.45 -34.13 6.05
C SER A 304 7.94 -33.05 6.99
N ARG A 305 7.78 -31.80 6.51
CA ARG A 305 7.40 -30.65 7.33
C ARG A 305 5.90 -30.34 7.26
N LYS A 306 5.15 -30.79 8.26
CA LYS A 306 3.70 -30.54 8.39
C LYS A 306 3.33 -29.04 8.44
N TYR A 307 4.22 -28.16 8.90
CA TYR A 307 3.96 -26.71 8.94
C TYR A 307 3.84 -26.10 7.53
N VAL A 308 4.64 -26.57 6.57
CA VAL A 308 4.64 -26.07 5.19
C VAL A 308 3.31 -26.35 4.53
N GLN A 309 2.78 -27.57 4.72
CA GLN A 309 1.48 -27.95 4.19
C GLN A 309 0.35 -27.09 4.80
N ARG A 310 0.34 -26.93 6.14
CA ARG A 310 -0.67 -26.09 6.82
C ARG A 310 -0.63 -24.64 6.33
N GLN A 311 0.54 -24.03 6.24
CA GLN A 311 0.67 -22.66 5.74
C GLN A 311 0.26 -22.54 4.27
N TYR A 312 0.63 -23.52 3.43
CA TYR A 312 0.22 -23.54 2.02
C TYR A 312 -1.30 -23.62 1.86
N GLU A 313 -1.96 -24.43 2.68
CA GLU A 313 -3.42 -24.55 2.74
C GLU A 313 -4.05 -23.22 3.20
N GLN A 314 -3.60 -22.66 4.32
CA GLN A 314 -4.06 -21.38 4.87
C GLN A 314 -3.89 -20.22 3.88
N GLN A 315 -2.73 -20.12 3.22
CA GLN A 315 -2.51 -19.10 2.19
C GLN A 315 -3.41 -19.30 0.97
N THR A 316 -3.62 -20.55 0.55
CA THR A 316 -4.52 -20.85 -0.57
C THR A 316 -5.96 -20.49 -0.22
N GLU A 317 -6.40 -20.72 1.01
CA GLU A 317 -7.70 -20.26 1.50
C GLU A 317 -7.80 -18.73 1.54
N LEU A 318 -6.76 -18.05 2.03
CA LEU A 318 -6.68 -16.59 2.07
C LEU A 318 -6.77 -15.98 0.66
N GLU A 319 -6.08 -16.56 -0.31
CA GLU A 319 -6.15 -16.12 -1.72
C GLU A 319 -7.52 -16.33 -2.33
N LYS A 320 -8.16 -17.48 -2.08
CA LYS A 320 -9.52 -17.76 -2.54
C LYS A 320 -10.52 -16.77 -1.94
N ALA A 321 -10.43 -16.50 -0.65
CA ALA A 321 -11.30 -15.53 0.03
C ALA A 321 -11.11 -14.11 -0.55
N LYS A 322 -9.87 -13.67 -0.76
CA LYS A 322 -9.59 -12.36 -1.39
C LYS A 322 -10.11 -12.28 -2.82
N ALA A 323 -9.95 -13.35 -3.61
CA ALA A 323 -10.44 -13.41 -4.98
C ALA A 323 -11.98 -13.40 -5.03
N GLU A 324 -12.64 -14.09 -4.10
CA GLU A 324 -14.10 -14.05 -3.95
C GLU A 324 -14.59 -12.63 -3.62
N ILE A 325 -13.98 -11.96 -2.63
CA ILE A 325 -14.29 -10.57 -2.28
C ILE A 325 -14.09 -9.64 -3.48
N SER A 326 -12.98 -9.78 -4.21
CA SER A 326 -12.70 -8.94 -5.37
C SER A 326 -13.75 -9.12 -6.48
N ARG A 327 -14.19 -10.37 -6.72
CA ARG A 327 -15.28 -10.65 -7.66
C ARG A 327 -16.60 -10.07 -7.19
N LEU A 328 -16.96 -10.26 -5.92
CA LEU A 328 -18.19 -9.70 -5.36
C LEU A 328 -18.22 -8.16 -5.42
N LYS A 329 -17.08 -7.50 -5.22
CA LYS A 329 -16.96 -6.05 -5.39
C LYS A 329 -17.13 -5.64 -6.85
N GLN A 330 -16.51 -6.36 -7.79
CA GLN A 330 -16.69 -6.11 -9.21
C GLN A 330 -18.14 -6.37 -9.66
N ASP A 331 -18.77 -7.43 -9.16
CA ASP A 331 -20.18 -7.74 -9.39
C ASP A 331 -21.05 -6.59 -8.88
N LEU A 332 -20.76 -6.04 -7.69
CA LEU A 332 -21.46 -4.87 -7.13
C LEU A 332 -21.28 -3.61 -7.99
N GLU A 333 -20.07 -3.37 -8.50
CA GLU A 333 -19.77 -2.24 -9.41
C GLU A 333 -20.44 -2.40 -10.78
N THR A 334 -20.60 -3.64 -11.26
CA THR A 334 -21.19 -3.95 -12.58
C THR A 334 -22.70 -4.17 -12.55
N THR A 335 -23.30 -4.48 -11.39
CA THR A 335 -24.77 -4.67 -11.25
C THR A 335 -25.58 -3.38 -11.13
N GLY A 336 -24.97 -2.20 -11.29
CA GLY A 336 -25.69 -1.01 -11.73
C GLY A 336 -25.20 0.31 -11.15
N ILE A 337 -24.48 1.08 -11.97
CA ILE A 337 -24.66 2.54 -12.02
C ILE A 337 -25.89 2.79 -12.90
N GLU A 338 -27.07 2.52 -12.35
CA GLU A 338 -28.31 3.21 -12.66
C GLU A 338 -29.00 3.39 -11.32
N GLU A 339 -28.84 4.55 -10.69
CA GLU A 339 -29.73 4.95 -9.59
C GLU A 339 -31.15 5.04 -10.17
N GLN A 340 -31.89 3.94 -10.14
CA GLN A 340 -33.33 4.06 -10.15
C GLN A 340 -33.75 4.64 -8.80
N PRO A 341 -34.53 5.73 -8.79
CA PRO A 341 -34.88 6.40 -7.56
C PRO A 341 -35.60 5.39 -6.65
N LYS A 342 -35.02 5.12 -5.48
CA LYS A 342 -35.72 4.43 -4.40
C LYS A 342 -37.05 5.16 -4.23
N VAL A 343 -38.16 4.53 -4.60
CA VAL A 343 -39.49 5.08 -4.34
C VAL A 343 -39.73 4.90 -2.85
N VAL A 344 -39.30 5.90 -2.08
CA VAL A 344 -39.60 6.00 -0.66
C VAL A 344 -41.04 6.52 -0.56
N GLU A 345 -41.95 5.66 -0.10
CA GLU A 345 -43.32 6.05 0.22
C GLU A 345 -43.30 6.76 1.59
N ILE A 346 -43.85 7.98 1.64
CA ILE A 346 -43.93 8.79 2.85
C ILE A 346 -45.38 8.83 3.28
N GLU A 347 -45.65 8.36 4.50
CA GLU A 347 -46.94 8.51 5.17
C GLU A 347 -46.84 9.60 6.22
N VAL A 348 -47.56 10.71 6.03
CA VAL A 348 -47.69 11.77 7.03
C VAL A 348 -48.75 11.32 8.02
N LEU A 349 -48.30 10.88 9.20
CA LEU A 349 -49.15 10.32 10.24
C LEU A 349 -50.01 11.41 10.87
N ASN A 350 -49.39 12.56 11.16
CA ASN A 350 -50.05 13.69 11.78
C ASN A 350 -49.35 15.01 11.47
N VAL A 351 -50.13 16.10 11.48
CA VAL A 351 -49.62 17.48 11.40
C VAL A 351 -50.30 18.26 12.52
N ILE A 352 -49.55 18.54 13.58
CA ILE A 352 -50.06 19.17 14.78
C ILE A 352 -49.59 20.63 14.76
N LYS A 353 -50.54 21.56 14.63
CA LYS A 353 -50.26 22.98 14.91
C LYS A 353 -49.95 23.15 16.39
N SER A 354 -49.01 24.03 16.72
CA SER A 354 -48.68 24.32 18.13
C SER A 354 -49.96 24.64 18.92
N LEU A 355 -50.24 23.86 19.98
CA LEU A 355 -51.47 23.97 20.79
C LEU A 355 -51.42 25.13 21.79
N LYS A 356 -50.24 25.73 22.02
CA LYS A 356 -50.09 26.92 22.86
C LYS A 356 -50.15 28.16 21.97
N GLU A 357 -51.08 29.06 22.26
CA GLU A 357 -51.01 30.43 21.74
C GLU A 357 -49.62 30.99 22.09
N SER A 358 -48.86 31.36 21.07
CA SER A 358 -47.52 31.91 21.27
C SER A 358 -47.63 33.40 21.53
N ASP A 359 -47.07 33.89 22.64
CA ASP A 359 -46.94 35.33 22.88
C ASP A 359 -46.06 36.04 21.84
N LEU A 360 -45.31 35.28 21.05
CA LEU A 360 -44.34 35.79 20.08
C LEU A 360 -44.88 35.83 18.63
N LEU A 361 -45.90 35.04 18.30
CA LEU A 361 -46.44 34.95 16.94
C LEU A 361 -47.82 35.59 16.86
N LEU A 362 -48.05 36.40 15.83
CA LEU A 362 -49.36 36.99 15.54
C LEU A 362 -50.30 35.94 14.94
N ALA A 363 -49.81 35.23 13.93
CA ALA A 363 -50.54 34.19 13.23
C ALA A 363 -49.56 33.28 12.47
N ASN A 364 -49.94 32.02 12.26
CA ASN A 364 -49.16 31.09 11.46
C ASN A 364 -50.05 30.01 10.84
N SER A 365 -49.57 29.39 9.76
CA SER A 365 -50.17 28.19 9.20
C SER A 365 -49.11 27.28 8.58
N LEU A 366 -49.29 25.98 8.77
CA LEU A 366 -48.67 24.94 7.97
C LEU A 366 -49.66 24.52 6.88
N ASP A 367 -49.36 24.90 5.65
CA ASP A 367 -50.19 24.61 4.48
C ASP A 367 -49.91 23.19 3.99
N ARG A 368 -48.65 22.76 4.08
CA ARG A 368 -48.16 21.41 3.74
C ARG A 368 -47.14 20.90 4.77
N PRO A 369 -47.08 19.58 5.00
CA PRO A 369 -47.81 18.53 4.28
C PRO A 369 -49.27 18.37 4.76
N LYS A 370 -50.08 17.64 4.01
CA LYS A 370 -51.39 17.14 4.48
C LYS A 370 -51.24 15.71 4.97
N ARG A 371 -52.08 15.30 5.92
CA ARG A 371 -52.11 13.91 6.40
C ARG A 371 -52.41 12.95 5.25
N GLY A 372 -51.72 11.82 5.23
CA GLY A 372 -51.91 10.79 4.21
C GLY A 372 -50.60 10.36 3.54
N LYS A 373 -50.74 9.49 2.54
CA LYS A 373 -49.62 8.91 1.79
C LYS A 373 -49.22 9.80 0.62
N SER A 374 -47.92 9.92 0.38
CA SER A 374 -47.35 10.60 -0.78
C SER A 374 -46.09 9.89 -1.28
N SER A 375 -45.90 9.86 -2.59
CA SER A 375 -44.71 9.31 -3.25
C SER A 375 -43.93 10.45 -3.91
N ASN A 376 -43.11 11.16 -3.13
CA ASN A 376 -42.28 12.26 -3.64
C ASN A 376 -40.78 11.95 -3.55
N GLN A 377 -40.37 10.78 -4.03
CA GLN A 377 -38.96 10.36 -4.13
C GLN A 377 -38.15 10.56 -2.82
N GLY A 378 -38.75 10.30 -1.65
CA GLY A 378 -38.07 10.49 -0.35
C GLY A 378 -37.87 11.95 0.07
N LYS A 379 -38.59 12.91 -0.53
CA LYS A 379 -38.59 14.31 -0.14
C LYS A 379 -39.95 14.74 0.41
N LEU A 380 -39.96 15.27 1.63
CA LEU A 380 -41.16 15.85 2.25
C LEU A 380 -41.27 17.33 1.88
N ASN A 381 -42.33 17.71 1.17
CA ASN A 381 -42.63 19.11 0.88
C ASN A 381 -43.28 19.78 2.10
N ILE A 382 -42.64 20.82 2.62
CA ILE A 382 -43.08 21.57 3.79
C ILE A 382 -43.27 23.02 3.34
N ALA A 383 -44.47 23.56 3.54
CA ALA A 383 -44.80 24.92 3.14
C ALA A 383 -45.81 25.55 4.09
N GLY A 384 -45.69 26.86 4.28
CA GLY A 384 -46.56 27.60 5.18
C GLY A 384 -46.24 29.08 5.22
N TRP A 385 -46.77 29.76 6.22
CA TRP A 385 -46.53 31.17 6.48
C TRP A 385 -46.59 31.48 7.97
N VAL A 386 -45.92 32.55 8.38
CA VAL A 386 -45.86 32.98 9.78
C VAL A 386 -45.63 34.48 9.92
N PHE A 387 -46.28 35.09 10.91
CA PHE A 387 -46.04 36.46 11.34
C PHE A 387 -45.63 36.49 12.81
N GLY A 388 -44.59 37.27 13.11
CA GLY A 388 -44.24 37.60 14.48
C GLY A 388 -45.11 38.76 14.99
N LYS A 389 -45.43 38.75 16.28
CA LYS A 389 -46.34 39.71 16.91
C LYS A 389 -45.69 41.09 17.08
N ASN A 390 -44.49 41.11 17.67
CA ASN A 390 -43.76 42.34 18.00
C ASN A 390 -42.38 42.43 17.31
N SER A 391 -41.94 41.36 16.66
CA SER A 391 -40.66 41.28 15.96
C SER A 391 -40.84 40.47 14.69
N PRO A 392 -40.22 40.84 13.56
CA PRO A 392 -40.35 40.08 12.32
C PRO A 392 -39.71 38.69 12.45
N VAL A 393 -40.26 37.72 11.73
CA VAL A 393 -39.64 36.40 11.55
C VAL A 393 -38.65 36.51 10.41
N VAL A 394 -37.41 36.07 10.65
CA VAL A 394 -36.31 36.15 9.68
C VAL A 394 -35.96 34.79 9.08
N ALA A 395 -36.29 33.70 9.77
CA ALA A 395 -36.04 32.34 9.29
C ALA A 395 -36.99 31.31 9.90
N ILE A 396 -37.03 30.12 9.29
CA ILE A 396 -37.63 28.90 9.83
C ILE A 396 -36.54 27.86 10.06
N GLU A 397 -36.49 27.27 11.25
CA GLU A 397 -35.63 26.13 11.56
C GLU A 397 -36.48 24.85 11.60
N ILE A 398 -36.04 23.85 10.83
CA ILE A 398 -36.62 22.50 10.82
C ILE A 398 -35.74 21.64 11.72
N ILE A 399 -36.34 21.05 12.76
CA ILE A 399 -35.62 20.43 13.87
C ILE A 399 -36.11 18.99 14.05
N SER A 400 -35.17 18.08 14.29
CA SER A 400 -35.46 16.71 14.73
C SER A 400 -34.51 16.34 15.86
N GLU A 401 -35.04 15.76 16.95
CA GLU A 401 -34.24 15.31 18.11
C GLU A 401 -33.26 16.37 18.65
N GLY A 402 -33.66 17.65 18.62
CA GLY A 402 -32.85 18.77 19.10
C GLY A 402 -31.76 19.27 18.13
N LYS A 403 -31.65 18.69 16.93
CA LYS A 403 -30.73 19.13 15.87
C LYS A 403 -31.46 19.88 14.77
N VAL A 404 -30.93 21.03 14.35
CA VAL A 404 -31.40 21.76 13.17
C VAL A 404 -31.01 20.97 11.91
N LEU A 405 -32.01 20.46 11.19
CA LEU A 405 -31.85 19.76 9.92
C LEU A 405 -31.67 20.73 8.75
N GLN A 406 -32.44 21.81 8.74
CA GLN A 406 -32.40 22.83 7.71
C GLN A 406 -32.89 24.17 8.27
N LYS A 407 -32.30 25.27 7.77
CA LYS A 407 -32.75 26.64 8.05
C LYS A 407 -33.20 27.29 6.75
N LEU A 408 -34.38 27.90 6.76
CA LEU A 408 -35.02 28.54 5.61
C LEU A 408 -35.09 30.05 5.83
N GLU A 409 -34.82 30.81 4.78
CA GLU A 409 -35.08 32.25 4.77
C GLU A 409 -36.54 32.54 4.44
N MET A 410 -37.06 33.66 4.97
CA MET A 410 -38.44 34.11 4.70
C MET A 410 -38.49 34.88 3.38
N ASN A 411 -38.57 34.15 2.26
CA ASN A 411 -38.48 34.73 0.91
C ASN A 411 -39.68 34.42 0.00
N VAL A 412 -40.72 33.73 0.48
CA VAL A 412 -41.90 33.40 -0.33
C VAL A 412 -42.99 34.46 -0.14
N PRO A 413 -43.38 35.20 -1.19
CA PRO A 413 -44.44 36.19 -1.09
C PRO A 413 -45.82 35.53 -0.98
N ARG A 414 -46.68 36.05 -0.10
CA ARG A 414 -48.05 35.55 0.12
C ARG A 414 -49.11 36.67 0.07
N PRO A 415 -49.42 37.18 -1.14
CA PRO A 415 -50.40 38.26 -1.31
C PRO A 415 -51.81 37.89 -0.81
N ASP A 416 -52.15 36.60 -0.85
CA ASP A 416 -53.40 36.03 -0.35
C ASP A 416 -53.51 36.17 1.17
N VAL A 417 -52.41 35.98 1.90
CA VAL A 417 -52.35 36.08 3.36
C VAL A 417 -52.31 37.55 3.80
N ILE A 418 -51.54 38.40 3.11
CA ILE A 418 -51.40 39.82 3.44
C ILE A 418 -52.75 40.57 3.40
N LYS A 419 -53.66 40.18 2.49
CA LYS A 419 -55.01 40.75 2.43
C LYS A 419 -55.85 40.48 3.69
N SER A 420 -55.63 39.33 4.33
CA SER A 420 -56.35 38.91 5.53
C SER A 420 -55.73 39.44 6.83
N TYR A 421 -54.51 39.97 6.78
CA TYR A 421 -53.78 40.56 7.91
C TYR A 421 -53.16 41.92 7.54
N PRO A 422 -53.96 42.98 7.31
CA PRO A 422 -53.48 44.29 6.88
C PRO A 422 -52.48 44.94 7.86
N GLU A 423 -52.61 44.64 9.16
CA GLU A 423 -51.74 45.09 10.24
C GLU A 423 -50.30 44.55 10.14
N ALA A 424 -50.06 43.49 9.37
CA ALA A 424 -48.74 42.86 9.18
C ALA A 424 -47.98 43.40 7.94
N SER A 425 -48.37 44.57 7.43
CA SER A 425 -47.97 45.16 6.11
C SER A 425 -46.46 45.27 5.80
N VAL A 426 -45.59 45.09 6.77
CA VAL A 426 -44.12 45.15 6.59
C VAL A 426 -43.53 43.82 6.08
N ALA A 427 -44.23 42.70 6.25
CA ALA A 427 -43.73 41.35 5.94
C ALA A 427 -44.27 40.81 4.61
N LYS A 428 -43.88 41.42 3.47
CA LYS A 428 -44.27 40.97 2.12
C LYS A 428 -43.89 39.50 1.83
N ASN A 429 -42.83 39.01 2.49
CA ASN A 429 -42.30 37.66 2.34
C ASN A 429 -42.53 36.85 3.63
N CYS A 430 -43.79 36.58 3.98
CA CYS A 430 -44.15 35.84 5.18
C CYS A 430 -44.29 34.33 4.97
N GLY A 431 -44.06 33.83 3.75
CA GLY A 431 -44.12 32.41 3.42
C GLY A 431 -42.76 31.72 3.45
N PHE A 432 -42.80 30.39 3.55
CA PHE A 432 -41.67 29.49 3.38
C PHE A 432 -42.09 28.23 2.62
N GLU A 433 -41.18 27.64 1.85
CA GLU A 433 -41.36 26.34 1.20
C GLU A 433 -40.01 25.62 1.04
N THR A 434 -39.97 24.31 1.32
CA THR A 434 -38.80 23.46 1.08
C THR A 434 -39.19 22.02 0.77
N ASN A 435 -38.26 21.27 0.17
CA ASN A 435 -38.31 19.83 0.02
C ASN A 435 -37.23 19.19 0.90
N LEU A 436 -37.62 18.71 2.07
CA LEU A 436 -36.72 18.08 3.04
C LEU A 436 -36.44 16.63 2.64
N SER A 437 -35.17 16.26 2.46
CA SER A 437 -34.78 14.86 2.27
C SER A 437 -34.96 14.10 3.59
N ILE A 438 -35.69 12.98 3.56
CA ILE A 438 -35.96 12.17 4.75
C ILE A 438 -35.17 10.85 4.78
N SER A 439 -34.31 10.61 3.79
CA SER A 439 -33.56 9.36 3.61
C SER A 439 -32.60 9.02 4.76
N GLU A 440 -32.15 10.04 5.50
CA GLU A 440 -31.22 9.91 6.63
C GLU A 440 -31.93 9.97 8.00
N LEU A 441 -33.26 10.12 8.02
CA LEU A 441 -34.05 10.18 9.25
C LEU A 441 -34.57 8.80 9.66
N PRO A 442 -34.85 8.56 10.96
CA PRO A 442 -35.48 7.34 11.43
C PRO A 442 -36.79 7.02 10.69
N GLN A 443 -37.16 5.74 10.66
CA GLN A 443 -38.34 5.24 9.96
C GLN A 443 -39.65 5.91 10.41
N VAL A 444 -39.73 6.26 11.70
CA VAL A 444 -40.78 7.08 12.29
C VAL A 444 -40.09 8.22 13.01
N VAL A 445 -40.45 9.47 12.68
CA VAL A 445 -39.78 10.66 13.23
C VAL A 445 -40.76 11.83 13.35
N ASP A 446 -40.57 12.61 14.41
CA ASP A 446 -41.25 13.89 14.62
C ASP A 446 -40.34 15.04 14.22
N ILE A 447 -40.84 15.89 13.33
CA ILE A 447 -40.13 17.05 12.78
C ILE A 447 -40.80 18.31 13.32
N GLY A 448 -40.07 19.09 14.11
CA GLY A 448 -40.49 20.39 14.62
C GLY A 448 -40.17 21.52 13.65
N LEU A 449 -41.06 22.51 13.60
CA LEU A 449 -40.84 23.76 12.88
C LEU A 449 -40.85 24.94 13.86
N GLU A 450 -39.76 25.70 13.89
CA GLU A 450 -39.60 26.89 14.74
C GLU A 450 -39.36 28.14 13.89
N ALA A 451 -40.11 29.22 14.17
CA ALA A 451 -39.86 30.55 13.66
C ALA A 451 -38.74 31.22 14.46
N VAL A 452 -37.72 31.72 13.78
CA VAL A 452 -36.66 32.54 14.37
C VAL A 452 -37.00 34.01 14.13
N LEU A 453 -37.21 34.76 15.21
CA LEU A 453 -37.49 36.19 15.16
C LEU A 453 -36.19 36.99 15.10
N ALA A 454 -36.25 38.24 14.59
CA ALA A 454 -35.08 39.14 14.50
C ALA A 454 -34.43 39.44 15.87
N ASN A 455 -35.17 39.30 16.97
CA ASN A 455 -34.65 39.38 18.34
C ASN A 455 -34.08 38.06 18.87
N GLU A 456 -33.79 37.11 17.96
CA GLU A 456 -33.23 35.78 18.19
C GLU A 456 -34.11 34.82 19.02
N LYS A 457 -35.32 35.22 19.41
CA LYS A 457 -36.26 34.30 20.06
C LYS A 457 -36.79 33.28 19.05
N ARG A 458 -37.06 32.06 19.53
CA ARG A 458 -37.72 31.00 18.77
C ARG A 458 -39.17 30.82 19.21
N ALA A 459 -40.06 30.57 18.26
CA ALA A 459 -41.44 30.22 18.53
C ALA A 459 -41.88 29.02 17.69
N SER A 460 -42.48 28.02 18.33
CA SER A 460 -42.96 26.81 17.64
C SER A 460 -44.16 27.11 16.74
N ILE A 461 -44.07 26.65 15.49
CA ILE A 461 -45.14 26.72 14.48
C ILE A 461 -45.97 25.42 14.53
N GLY A 462 -45.31 24.29 14.76
CA GLY A 462 -45.96 22.98 14.87
C GLY A 462 -44.99 21.83 14.65
N TYR A 463 -45.55 20.63 14.62
CA TYR A 463 -44.82 19.38 14.43
C TYR A 463 -45.47 18.50 13.35
N ILE A 464 -44.64 17.80 12.60
CA ILE A 464 -45.04 16.84 11.57
C ILE A 464 -44.51 15.47 11.97
N SER A 465 -45.40 14.52 12.20
CA SER A 465 -45.04 13.11 12.43
C SER A 465 -45.11 12.36 11.11
N ILE A 466 -44.00 11.75 10.70
CA ILE A 466 -43.93 10.97 9.46
C ILE A 466 -43.50 9.54 9.72
N ARG A 467 -43.95 8.64 8.84
CA ARG A 467 -43.42 7.29 8.67
C ARG A 467 -42.97 7.12 7.23
N HIS A 468 -41.79 6.53 7.02
CA HIS A 468 -41.33 6.21 5.67
C HIS A 468 -40.91 4.74 5.55
N GLN A 469 -41.10 4.17 4.36
CA GLN A 469 -40.68 2.80 4.05
C GLN A 469 -39.99 2.79 2.69
N SER A 470 -38.79 2.21 2.65
CA SER A 470 -38.10 1.92 1.40
C SER A 470 -38.65 0.61 0.83
N ASN A 471 -39.50 0.69 -0.19
CA ASN A 471 -39.91 -0.49 -0.96
C ASN A 471 -38.85 -0.78 -2.03
N VAL A 472 -38.09 -1.86 -1.85
CA VAL A 472 -37.20 -2.40 -2.89
C VAL A 472 -38.03 -3.32 -3.77
N SER A 473 -38.77 -2.76 -4.74
CA SER A 473 -39.48 -3.56 -5.74
C SER A 473 -38.64 -3.69 -7.01
N GLY A 474 -37.88 -4.77 -7.11
CA GLY A 474 -37.15 -5.16 -8.32
C GLY A 474 -36.30 -6.41 -8.11
N SER A 475 -36.31 -7.35 -9.05
CA SER A 475 -35.44 -8.53 -9.07
C SER A 475 -33.96 -8.17 -8.87
N ASN A 476 -33.53 -7.02 -9.40
CA ASN A 476 -32.18 -6.48 -9.21
C ASN A 476 -31.86 -6.11 -7.75
N GLY A 477 -32.83 -5.58 -7.00
CA GLY A 477 -32.65 -5.20 -5.60
C GLY A 477 -32.44 -6.40 -4.67
N ILE A 478 -33.10 -7.53 -4.96
CA ILE A 478 -32.89 -8.81 -4.27
C ILE A 478 -31.51 -9.40 -4.60
N VAL A 479 -31.03 -9.23 -5.85
CA VAL A 479 -29.70 -9.69 -6.26
C VAL A 479 -28.61 -8.85 -5.58
N LEU A 480 -28.75 -7.51 -5.56
CA LEU A 480 -27.83 -6.60 -4.88
C LEU A 480 -27.72 -6.90 -3.38
N THR A 481 -28.85 -7.03 -2.67
CA THR A 481 -28.85 -7.40 -1.24
C THR A 481 -28.20 -8.76 -0.99
N LYS A 482 -28.42 -9.75 -1.86
CA LYS A 482 -27.73 -11.05 -1.78
C LYS A 482 -26.22 -10.95 -2.01
N VAL A 483 -25.76 -10.10 -2.94
CA VAL A 483 -24.33 -9.86 -3.18
C VAL A 483 -23.68 -9.15 -1.97
N GLU A 484 -24.35 -8.15 -1.40
CA GLU A 484 -23.89 -7.45 -0.19
C GLU A 484 -23.80 -8.39 1.03
N GLU A 485 -24.79 -9.25 1.25
CA GLU A 485 -24.74 -10.26 2.31
C GLU A 485 -23.61 -11.26 2.12
N ARG A 486 -23.39 -11.72 0.88
CA ARG A 486 -22.26 -12.60 0.55
C ARG A 486 -20.93 -11.90 0.77
N LEU A 487 -20.81 -10.62 0.42
CA LEU A 487 -19.62 -9.81 0.67
C LEU A 487 -19.33 -9.70 2.17
N LYS A 488 -20.34 -9.38 3.00
CA LYS A 488 -20.19 -9.35 4.46
C LYS A 488 -19.72 -10.69 5.04
N ARG A 489 -20.29 -11.81 4.59
CA ARG A 489 -19.86 -13.15 5.02
C ARG A 489 -18.44 -13.48 4.57
N ALA A 490 -18.08 -13.12 3.34
CA ALA A 490 -16.74 -13.33 2.80
C ALA A 490 -15.68 -12.49 3.55
N ASP A 491 -16.00 -11.23 3.88
CA ASP A 491 -15.15 -10.36 4.70
C ASP A 491 -14.97 -10.91 6.12
N PHE A 492 -16.05 -11.41 6.75
CA PHE A 492 -15.95 -12.06 8.07
C PHE A 492 -15.03 -13.30 8.02
N ARG A 493 -15.25 -14.19 7.05
CA ARG A 493 -14.38 -15.37 6.82
C ARG A 493 -12.93 -14.97 6.56
N LEU A 494 -12.69 -13.88 5.82
CA LEU A 494 -11.34 -13.36 5.59
C LEU A 494 -10.67 -12.93 6.90
N GLN A 495 -11.40 -12.34 7.84
CA GLN A 495 -10.87 -11.97 9.15
C GLN A 495 -10.55 -13.21 10.00
N GLU A 496 -11.41 -14.23 10.02
CA GLU A 496 -11.12 -15.50 10.71
C GLU A 496 -9.85 -16.18 10.16
N ILE A 497 -9.69 -16.22 8.83
CA ILE A 497 -8.49 -16.78 8.20
C ILE A 497 -7.24 -15.97 8.59
N LYS A 498 -7.33 -14.63 8.61
CA LYS A 498 -6.20 -13.78 9.05
C LYS A 498 -5.82 -14.01 10.50
N GLN A 499 -6.80 -14.14 11.40
CA GLN A 499 -6.55 -14.45 12.81
C GLN A 499 -5.83 -15.80 12.97
N LYS A 500 -6.21 -16.82 12.20
CA LYS A 500 -5.54 -18.14 12.20
C LYS A 500 -4.11 -18.14 11.61
N ILE A 501 -3.71 -17.09 10.91
CA ILE A 501 -2.36 -16.91 10.32
C ILE A 501 -1.48 -16.03 11.21
N GLN A 502 -2.06 -15.19 12.08
CA GLN A 502 -1.33 -14.34 13.03
C GLN A 502 -0.95 -15.06 14.33
N VAL A 503 -1.45 -16.29 14.53
CA VAL A 503 -1.02 -17.28 15.53
C VAL A 503 -0.20 -18.34 14.81
#